data_AF-A0A7V2VSL4-F1
#
_entry.id   AF-A0A7V2VSL4-F1
#
_cell.length_a   1.000
_cell.length_b   1.000
_cell.length_c   1.000
_cell.angle_alpha   90.00
_cell.angle_beta   90.00
_cell.angle_gamma   90.00
#
_symmetry.space_group_name_H-M   'P 1'
#
loop_
_entity.id
_entity.type
_entity.pdbx_description
1 polymer ?
#
loop_
_entity_poly.entity_id
_entity_poly.type
_entity_poly.pdbx_seq_one_letter_code
_entity_poly.pdbx_strand_id
1 'polypeptide(L)'
;MAKYDIIFKFAAKTGALEGYLYEREKLEPLDNWVANIDAMYRSLPDGVKDDIKEEFGVVLRRTITYGAKVLEEEIKTKLNNLVLALQE
;
A
#
# COMPACT_ATOMS: atom_id res chain seq x y z
N MET A 1 -14.05 19.85 0.02
CA MET A 1 -13.84 18.83 -1.04
C MET A 1 -12.47 18.14 -0.96
N ALA A 2 -11.37 18.82 -0.63
CA ALA A 2 -10.01 18.23 -0.65
C ALA A 2 -9.74 17.03 0.30
N LYS A 3 -10.45 16.91 1.44
CA LYS A 3 -10.20 15.85 2.44
C LYS A 3 -10.58 14.45 1.95
N TYR A 4 -11.64 14.31 1.14
CA TYR A 4 -12.05 13.00 0.60
C TYR A 4 -11.25 12.59 -0.63
N ASP A 5 -10.71 13.57 -1.36
CA ASP A 5 -9.87 13.31 -2.54
C ASP A 5 -8.58 12.57 -2.17
N ILE A 6 -7.93 12.93 -1.06
CA ILE A 6 -6.69 12.27 -0.64
C ILE A 6 -6.93 10.81 -0.21
N ILE A 7 -8.04 10.54 0.49
CA ILE A 7 -8.45 9.20 0.93
C ILE A 7 -8.83 8.36 -0.29
N PHE A 8 -9.61 8.91 -1.21
CA PHE A 8 -9.97 8.24 -2.45
C PHE A 8 -8.73 7.89 -3.28
N LYS A 9 -7.82 8.85 -3.48
CA LYS A 9 -6.56 8.61 -4.21
C LYS A 9 -5.68 7.58 -3.52
N PHE A 10 -5.63 7.59 -2.20
CA PHE A 10 -4.91 6.59 -1.42
C PHE A 10 -5.49 5.19 -1.68
N ALA A 11 -6.79 5.01 -1.46
CA ALA A 11 -7.48 3.75 -1.70
C ALA A 11 -7.31 3.26 -3.15
N ALA A 12 -7.48 4.15 -4.12
CA ALA A 12 -7.33 3.83 -5.54
C ALA A 12 -5.91 3.38 -5.89
N LYS A 13 -4.87 4.05 -5.38
CA LYS A 13 -3.47 3.68 -5.64
C LYS A 13 -3.09 2.37 -4.96
N THR A 14 -3.53 2.16 -3.73
CA THR A 14 -3.26 0.91 -3.01
C THR A 14 -3.96 -0.27 -3.68
N GLY A 15 -5.24 -0.15 -4.02
CA GLY A 15 -5.97 -1.20 -4.74
C GLY A 15 -5.41 -1.45 -6.15
N ALA A 16 -4.96 -0.40 -6.84
CA ALA A 16 -4.30 -0.56 -8.14
C ALA A 16 -2.97 -1.33 -8.03
N LEU A 17 -2.17 -1.11 -6.97
CA LEU A 17 -0.96 -1.89 -6.73
C LEU A 17 -1.28 -3.37 -6.44
N GLU A 18 -2.26 -3.63 -5.57
CA GLU A 18 -2.73 -5.00 -5.29
C GLU A 18 -3.14 -5.71 -6.58
N GLY A 19 -4.03 -5.08 -7.37
CA GLY A 19 -4.51 -5.64 -8.63
C GLY A 19 -3.42 -5.76 -9.70
N TYR A 20 -2.45 -4.85 -9.72
CA TYR A 20 -1.31 -4.92 -10.64
C TYR A 20 -0.43 -6.15 -10.38
N LEU A 21 -0.29 -6.56 -9.12
CA LEU A 21 0.53 -7.69 -8.70
C LEU A 21 -0.19 -9.05 -8.83
N TYR A 22 -1.54 -9.04 -8.88
CA TYR A 22 -2.32 -10.26 -8.98
C TYR A 22 -1.98 -11.05 -10.25
N GLU A 23 -1.61 -12.33 -10.08
CA GLU A 23 -1.20 -13.26 -11.15
C GLU A 23 -0.08 -12.76 -12.07
N ARG A 24 0.77 -11.84 -11.59
CA ARG A 24 1.83 -11.26 -12.41
C ARG A 24 3.11 -12.07 -12.38
N GLU A 25 3.73 -12.26 -13.55
CA GLU A 25 5.01 -12.99 -13.69
C GLU A 25 6.24 -12.07 -13.79
N LYS A 26 6.06 -10.82 -14.24
CA LYS A 26 7.14 -9.82 -14.39
C LYS A 26 6.62 -8.42 -14.10
N LEU A 27 7.49 -7.61 -13.47
CA LEU A 27 7.18 -6.24 -13.09
C LEU A 27 7.92 -5.24 -13.98
N GLU A 28 7.23 -4.14 -14.27
CA GLU A 28 7.88 -2.86 -14.56
C GLU A 28 8.34 -2.23 -13.23
N PRO A 29 9.31 -1.30 -13.24
CA PRO A 29 9.82 -0.67 -12.00
C PRO A 29 8.71 -0.07 -11.13
N LEU A 30 8.67 -0.45 -9.84
CA LEU A 30 7.58 -0.11 -8.91
C LEU A 30 7.98 0.88 -7.81
N ASP A 31 9.24 1.30 -7.77
CA ASP A 31 9.86 1.96 -6.61
C ASP A 31 9.11 3.24 -6.22
N ASN A 32 8.63 3.97 -7.22
CA ASN A 32 7.83 5.18 -7.04
C ASN A 32 6.43 4.88 -6.49
N TRP A 33 5.86 3.69 -6.70
CA TRP A 33 4.48 3.41 -6.32
C TRP A 33 4.33 3.14 -4.83
N VAL A 34 5.18 2.29 -4.27
CA VAL A 34 5.15 1.95 -2.83
C VAL A 34 5.57 3.15 -1.97
N ALA A 35 6.60 3.90 -2.39
CA ALA A 35 7.01 5.11 -1.69
C ALA A 35 5.88 6.16 -1.66
N ASN A 36 5.14 6.31 -2.75
CA ASN A 36 4.00 7.22 -2.80
C ASN A 36 2.86 6.78 -1.86
N ILE A 37 2.57 5.47 -1.78
CA ILE A 37 1.55 4.94 -0.86
C ILE A 37 1.95 5.18 0.60
N ASP A 38 3.22 4.94 0.97
CA ASP A 38 3.73 5.23 2.32
C ASP A 38 3.61 6.71 2.67
N ALA A 39 4.08 7.61 1.79
CA ALA A 39 3.99 9.04 2.00
C ALA A 39 2.53 9.51 2.14
N MET A 40 1.62 9.00 1.32
CA MET A 40 0.19 9.30 1.40
C MET A 40 -0.40 8.83 2.73
N TYR A 41 -0.14 7.58 3.13
CA TYR A 41 -0.64 7.04 4.40
C TYR A 41 -0.17 7.87 5.59
N ARG A 42 1.13 8.20 5.66
CA ARG A 42 1.70 9.03 6.74
C ARG A 42 1.06 10.42 6.82
N SER A 43 0.67 10.99 5.67
CA SER A 43 0.04 12.31 5.59
C SER A 43 -1.45 12.33 6.00
N LEU A 44 -2.09 11.16 6.16
CA LEU A 44 -3.48 11.11 6.61
C LEU A 44 -3.61 11.56 8.07
N PRO A 45 -4.73 12.21 8.45
CA PRO A 45 -5.03 12.49 9.85
C PRO A 45 -5.15 11.18 10.65
N ASP A 46 -4.76 11.19 11.92
CA ASP A 46 -4.71 9.96 12.72
C ASP A 46 -6.08 9.29 12.87
N GLY A 47 -7.16 10.05 13.09
CA GLY A 47 -8.51 9.48 13.11
C GLY A 47 -8.92 8.79 11.80
N VAL A 48 -8.40 9.23 10.65
CA VAL A 48 -8.64 8.54 9.36
C VAL A 48 -7.80 7.27 9.26
N LYS A 49 -6.57 7.27 9.79
CA LYS A 49 -5.72 6.07 9.84
C LYS A 49 -6.38 5.00 10.70
N ASP A 50 -6.90 5.38 11.87
CA ASP A 50 -7.63 4.49 12.76
C ASP A 50 -8.85 3.89 12.07
N ASP A 51 -9.61 4.70 11.33
CA ASP A 51 -10.82 4.28 10.61
C ASP A 51 -10.54 3.26 9.48
N ILE A 52 -9.34 3.24 8.87
CA ILE A 52 -9.03 2.41 7.69
C ILE A 52 -7.93 1.37 7.92
N LYS A 53 -7.35 1.32 9.12
CA LYS A 53 -6.17 0.52 9.46
C LYS A 53 -6.38 -0.97 9.20
N GLU A 54 -7.56 -1.49 9.52
CA GLU A 54 -7.87 -2.91 9.34
C GLU A 54 -7.94 -3.29 7.85
N GLU A 55 -8.74 -2.55 7.07
CA GLU A 55 -8.92 -2.77 5.64
C GLU A 55 -7.61 -2.58 4.88
N PHE A 56 -6.86 -1.52 5.21
CA PHE A 56 -5.56 -1.27 4.59
C PHE A 56 -4.56 -2.39 4.91
N GLY A 57 -4.56 -2.89 6.14
CA GLY A 57 -3.75 -4.04 6.53
C GLY A 57 -4.07 -5.31 5.73
N VAL A 58 -5.35 -5.57 5.45
CA VAL A 58 -5.76 -6.69 4.58
C VAL A 58 -5.20 -6.51 3.17
N VAL A 59 -5.35 -5.32 2.58
CA VAL A 59 -4.85 -5.02 1.23
C VAL A 59 -3.34 -5.14 1.15
N LEU A 60 -2.58 -4.64 2.13
CA LEU A 60 -1.12 -4.77 2.17
C LEU A 60 -0.67 -6.24 2.23
N ARG A 61 -1.32 -7.07 3.06
CA ARG A 61 -0.99 -8.50 3.15
C ARG A 61 -1.24 -9.22 1.82
N ARG A 62 -2.34 -8.90 1.13
CA ARG A 62 -2.61 -9.44 -0.22
C ARG A 62 -1.59 -8.96 -1.24
N THR A 63 -1.25 -7.67 -1.21
CA THR A 63 -0.21 -7.06 -2.06
C THR A 63 1.13 -7.80 -1.91
N ILE A 64 1.58 -8.06 -0.68
CA ILE A 64 2.80 -8.83 -0.40
C ILE A 64 2.67 -10.27 -0.92
N THR A 65 1.52 -10.90 -0.70
CA THR A 65 1.26 -12.28 -1.15
C THR A 65 1.31 -12.41 -2.67
N TYR A 66 0.62 -11.53 -3.40
CA TYR A 66 0.60 -11.52 -4.86
C TYR A 66 1.97 -11.19 -5.44
N GLY A 67 2.67 -10.24 -4.83
CA GLY A 67 4.01 -9.83 -5.24
C GLY A 67 5.15 -10.75 -4.79
N ALA A 68 4.91 -11.77 -3.96
CA ALA A 68 5.97 -12.51 -3.25
C ALA A 68 7.09 -13.05 -4.15
N LYS A 69 6.74 -13.49 -5.37
CA LYS A 69 7.67 -14.08 -6.34
C LYS A 69 8.34 -13.07 -7.26
N VAL A 70 7.80 -11.86 -7.36
CA VAL A 70 8.15 -10.90 -8.41
C VAL A 70 8.67 -9.57 -7.87
N LEU A 71 8.31 -9.20 -6.64
CA LEU A 71 8.82 -8.00 -5.99
C LEU A 71 10.29 -8.16 -5.63
N GLU A 72 11.02 -7.08 -5.79
CA GLU A 72 12.38 -6.95 -5.26
C GLU A 72 12.35 -6.88 -3.72
N GLU A 73 13.43 -7.34 -3.08
CA GLU A 73 13.53 -7.39 -1.63
C GLU A 73 13.35 -6.02 -0.97
N GLU A 74 13.88 -4.95 -1.57
CA GLU A 74 13.70 -3.59 -1.05
C GLU A 74 12.21 -3.20 -0.95
N ILE A 75 11.43 -3.54 -1.97
CA ILE A 75 9.99 -3.24 -2.01
C ILE A 75 9.24 -4.09 -0.98
N LYS A 76 9.61 -5.38 -0.83
CA LYS A 76 9.05 -6.24 0.23
C LYS A 76 9.33 -5.67 1.61
N THR A 77 10.55 -5.21 1.87
CA THR A 77 10.91 -4.58 3.16
C THR A 77 10.05 -3.35 3.43
N LYS A 78 9.86 -2.47 2.44
CA LYS A 78 8.99 -1.28 2.59
C LYS A 78 7.54 -1.65 2.91
N LEU A 79 6.97 -2.62 2.20
CA LEU A 79 5.60 -3.09 2.45
C LEU A 79 5.46 -3.74 3.84
N ASN A 80 6.45 -4.53 4.27
CA ASN A 80 6.44 -5.14 5.61
C ASN A 80 6.56 -4.08 6.71
N ASN A 81 7.40 -3.06 6.54
CA ASN A 81 7.49 -1.95 7.48
C ASN A 81 6.17 -1.18 7.62
N LEU A 82 5.44 -1.01 6.51
CA LEU A 82 4.08 -0.45 6.54
C LEU A 82 3.14 -1.32 7.36
N VAL A 83 3.17 -2.65 7.19
CA VAL A 83 2.33 -3.57 7.99
C VAL A 83 2.65 -3.46 9.49
N LEU A 84 3.93 -3.34 9.85
CA LEU A 84 4.34 -3.16 11.25
C LEU A 84 3.85 -1.82 11.82
N ALA A 85 3.92 -0.74 11.04
CA ALA A 85 3.42 0.57 11.43
C ALA A 85 1.88 0.60 11.60
N LEU A 86 1.15 -0.38 11.06
CA LEU A 86 -0.27 -0.56 11.34
C LEU A 86 -0.53 -1.25 12.68
N GLN A 87 0.46 -1.83 13.35
CA GLN A 87 0.28 -2.54 14.63
C GLN A 87 0.54 -1.66 15.84
N GLU A 88 1.27 -0.56 15.65
CA GLU A 88 1.41 0.56 16.58
C GLU A 88 0.07 1.34 16.70
#